data_AF-A0A7V6B560-F1
#
_entry.id   AF-A0A7V6B560-F1
#
_cell.length_a   1.000
_cell.length_b   1.000
_cell.length_c   1.000
_cell.angle_alpha   90.00
_cell.angle_beta   90.00
_cell.angle_gamma   90.00
#
_symmetry.space_group_name_H-M   'P 1'
#
loop_
_entity.id
_entity.type
_entity.pdbx_description
1 polymer ?
#
loop_
_entity_poly.entity_id
_entity_poly.type
_entity_poly.pdbx_seq_one_letter_code
_entity_poly.pdbx_strand_id
1 'polypeptide(L)'
;MGCWLGAGGGCGVVVGGGRGWVGFGECLAYLGAEPSPLPHVYLGSSITDKGAEEALLKAGLSFRKPEDPDLEVARLLALGKIVAVCRGRMEWGPRALGNRSILLHGTDPNTVSWLNKRLRRSPFMPFAPAVLMEDAQRCFLGLEKAWHSAKFMTISFDATKYFKDTYPGAVHKDGTARPQLVEDETNPGFARILREYKRLTGLCCLINTSFNMHEEPIVCSPEDAIKAFLEAGLDALLLGSYLVEKT
;
A
#
# COMPACT_ATOMS: atom_id res chain seq x y z
N MET A 1 7.39 13.09 25.85
CA MET A 1 6.35 12.98 24.80
C MET A 1 7.05 12.98 23.46
N GLY A 2 7.04 11.84 22.77
CA GLY A 2 7.94 11.55 21.65
C GLY A 2 7.60 12.33 20.38
N CYS A 3 8.64 12.69 19.64
CA CYS A 3 8.54 13.31 18.33
C CYS A 3 9.38 12.50 17.34
N TRP A 4 8.85 12.38 16.13
CA TRP A 4 9.10 11.23 15.26
C TRP A 4 9.93 11.61 14.03
N LEU A 5 10.69 10.65 13.48
CA LEU A 5 11.51 10.81 12.29
C LEU A 5 11.09 9.75 11.25
N GLY A 6 10.48 10.18 10.15
CA GLY A 6 10.32 9.38 8.93
C GLY A 6 8.97 9.47 8.20
N ALA A 7 8.81 10.42 7.27
CA ALA A 7 8.39 10.12 5.91
C ALA A 7 9.00 11.14 4.95
N GLY A 8 9.56 10.68 3.84
CA GLY A 8 10.01 11.56 2.77
C GLY A 8 8.81 12.13 2.02
N GLY A 9 8.60 13.44 2.12
CA GLY A 9 7.59 14.21 1.38
C GLY A 9 7.29 15.54 2.09
N GLY A 10 7.07 16.61 1.33
CA GLY A 10 6.86 17.98 1.84
C GLY A 10 5.66 18.20 2.78
N CYS A 11 4.95 17.15 3.19
CA CYS A 11 3.97 17.18 4.29
C CYS A 11 4.62 17.12 5.68
N GLY A 12 5.95 17.07 5.76
CA GLY A 12 6.74 17.00 6.99
C GLY A 12 6.81 18.26 7.85
N VAL A 13 5.74 19.05 7.97
CA VAL A 13 5.68 20.09 9.02
C VAL A 13 5.60 19.46 10.42
N VAL A 14 5.34 18.16 10.54
CA VAL A 14 5.48 17.43 11.82
C VAL A 14 6.44 16.24 11.75
N VAL A 15 6.72 15.64 10.58
CA VAL A 15 7.62 14.47 10.47
C VAL A 15 8.30 14.36 9.08
N GLY A 16 9.22 15.25 8.69
CA GLY A 16 10.24 14.92 7.65
C GLY A 16 10.58 15.97 6.56
N GLY A 17 11.79 16.56 6.62
CA GLY A 17 12.53 17.15 5.49
C GLY A 17 12.50 18.68 5.29
N GLY A 18 13.43 19.45 5.90
CA GLY A 18 13.60 20.90 5.69
C GLY A 18 14.80 21.49 6.45
N ARG A 19 15.03 22.80 6.43
CA ARG A 19 16.11 23.45 7.22
C ARG A 19 15.80 23.56 8.73
N GLY A 20 14.60 23.14 9.16
CA GLY A 20 14.18 23.12 10.58
C GLY A 20 14.70 21.92 11.40
N TRP A 21 15.44 21.00 10.77
CA TRP A 21 15.91 19.76 11.40
C TRP A 21 17.09 19.94 12.32
N VAL A 22 17.96 20.90 12.02
CA VAL A 22 19.10 21.23 12.89
C VAL A 22 18.58 21.71 14.24
N GLY A 23 17.58 22.60 14.25
CA GLY A 23 16.97 23.08 15.48
C GLY A 23 16.19 22.00 16.25
N PHE A 24 15.44 21.13 15.57
CA PHE A 24 14.72 20.05 16.26
C PHE A 24 15.65 18.97 16.82
N GLY A 25 16.70 18.61 16.07
CA GLY A 25 17.76 17.72 16.53
C GLY A 25 18.53 18.30 17.70
N GLU A 26 18.85 19.60 17.69
CA GLU A 26 19.42 20.31 18.83
C GLU A 26 18.50 20.32 20.04
N CYS A 27 17.19 20.52 19.86
CA CYS A 27 16.22 20.43 20.95
C CYS A 27 16.12 19.01 21.53
N LEU A 28 16.10 17.96 20.70
CA LEU A 28 16.10 16.58 21.17
C LEU A 28 17.39 16.24 21.93
N ALA A 29 18.54 16.67 21.41
CA ALA A 29 19.84 16.51 22.06
C ALA A 29 19.87 17.28 23.40
N TYR A 30 19.36 18.50 23.44
CA TYR A 30 19.22 19.29 24.66
C TYR A 30 18.31 18.63 25.70
N LEU A 31 17.23 17.97 25.25
CA LEU A 31 16.29 17.24 26.10
C LEU A 31 16.77 15.82 26.46
N GLY A 32 17.93 15.38 25.98
CA GLY A 32 18.44 14.02 26.17
C GLY A 32 17.54 12.93 25.57
N ALA A 33 16.73 13.28 24.57
CA ALA A 33 15.80 12.37 23.92
C ALA A 33 16.48 11.63 22.76
N GLU A 34 16.54 10.30 22.84
CA GLU A 34 17.05 9.47 21.75
C GLU A 34 15.92 9.12 20.76
N PRO A 35 16.07 9.44 19.46
CA PRO A 35 15.08 9.07 18.46
C PRO A 35 15.09 7.57 18.22
N SER A 36 13.91 6.95 18.16
CA SER A 36 13.74 5.55 17.77
C SER A 36 13.11 5.44 16.38
N PRO A 37 13.42 4.37 15.62
CA PRO A 37 12.78 4.13 14.32
C PRO A 37 11.27 3.97 14.45
N LEU A 38 10.52 4.56 13.53
CA LEU A 38 9.07 4.35 13.44
C LEU A 38 8.78 2.90 13.02
N PRO A 39 8.06 2.10 13.81
CA PRO A 39 7.72 0.74 13.41
C PRO A 39 6.72 0.70 12.25
N HIS A 40 5.82 1.69 12.19
CA HIS A 40 4.83 1.86 11.13
C HIS A 40 4.38 3.32 11.01
N VAL A 41 3.67 3.65 9.92
CA VAL A 41 3.11 5.00 9.69
C VAL A 41 1.58 5.04 9.69
N TYR A 42 0.90 4.02 10.22
CA TYR A 42 -0.57 3.99 10.37
C TYR A 42 -1.08 4.95 11.47
N LEU A 43 -0.84 6.24 11.29
CA LEU A 43 -1.09 7.30 12.28
C LEU A 43 -2.37 8.09 12.01
N GLY A 44 -2.99 7.92 10.83
CA GLY A 44 -4.19 8.63 10.43
C GLY A 44 -5.49 8.08 11.01
N SER A 45 -6.62 8.54 10.44
CA SER A 45 -7.98 8.14 10.80
C SER A 45 -8.22 6.66 10.52
N SER A 46 -9.09 6.02 11.32
CA SER A 46 -9.47 4.62 11.13
C SER A 46 -10.82 4.51 10.44
N ILE A 47 -10.95 3.55 9.51
CA ILE A 47 -12.27 3.06 9.08
C ILE A 47 -12.83 2.17 10.18
N THR A 48 -14.09 2.39 10.55
CA THR A 48 -14.85 1.50 11.44
C THR A 48 -15.83 0.69 10.61
N ASP A 49 -16.14 -0.54 11.03
CA ASP A 49 -17.15 -1.36 10.34
C ASP A 49 -18.50 -0.66 10.29
N LYS A 50 -18.92 0.00 11.38
CA LYS A 50 -20.16 0.77 11.41
C LYS A 50 -20.19 1.87 10.35
N GLY A 51 -19.12 2.67 10.27
CA GLY A 51 -19.04 3.76 9.28
C GLY A 51 -18.95 3.25 7.84
N ALA A 52 -18.27 2.12 7.63
CA ALA A 52 -18.23 1.44 6.33
C ALA A 52 -19.63 0.97 5.90
N GLU A 53 -20.36 0.29 6.79
CA GLU A 53 -21.70 -0.22 6.52
C GLU A 53 -22.70 0.90 6.22
N GLU A 54 -22.71 1.95 7.05
CA GLU A 54 -23.58 3.12 6.84
C GLU A 54 -23.33 3.79 5.48
N ALA A 55 -22.06 3.95 5.09
CA ALA A 55 -21.70 4.52 3.81
C ALA A 55 -22.09 3.62 2.63
N LEU A 56 -21.91 2.30 2.74
CA LEU A 56 -22.29 1.33 1.71
C LEU A 56 -23.80 1.27 1.49
N LEU A 57 -24.58 1.25 2.59
CA LEU A 57 -26.05 1.29 2.55
C LEU A 57 -26.54 2.59 1.90
N LYS A 58 -25.96 3.73 2.29
CA LYS A 58 -26.29 5.04 1.70
C LYS A 58 -25.96 5.11 0.21
N ALA A 59 -24.89 4.45 -0.23
CA ALA A 59 -24.50 4.36 -1.63
C ALA A 59 -25.35 3.36 -2.45
N GLY A 60 -26.22 2.58 -1.80
CA GLY A 60 -27.05 1.56 -2.46
C GLY A 60 -26.25 0.41 -3.07
N LEU A 61 -25.04 0.14 -2.56
CA LEU A 61 -24.18 -0.93 -3.05
C LEU A 61 -24.56 -2.27 -2.44
N SER A 62 -24.44 -3.34 -3.23
CA SER A 62 -24.51 -4.71 -2.70
C SER A 62 -23.15 -5.08 -2.09
N PHE A 63 -23.17 -5.58 -0.86
CA PHE A 63 -21.97 -5.98 -0.15
C PHE A 63 -22.22 -7.22 0.70
N ARG A 64 -21.13 -7.92 1.05
CA ARG A 64 -21.16 -9.00 2.05
C ARG A 64 -20.08 -8.77 3.11
N LYS A 65 -20.20 -9.45 4.25
CA LYS A 65 -19.15 -9.52 5.27
C LYS A 65 -18.59 -10.94 5.32
N PRO A 66 -17.47 -11.22 4.63
CA PRO A 66 -16.87 -12.55 4.69
C PRO A 66 -16.36 -12.89 6.09
N GLU A 67 -16.29 -14.18 6.41
CA GLU A 67 -15.63 -14.66 7.63
C GLU A 67 -14.13 -14.34 7.61
N ASP A 68 -13.50 -14.47 6.44
CA ASP A 68 -12.10 -14.15 6.19
C ASP A 68 -11.96 -13.18 5.01
N PRO A 69 -12.06 -11.86 5.26
CA PRO A 69 -11.97 -10.86 4.20
C PRO A 69 -10.59 -10.86 3.51
N ASP A 70 -9.51 -11.21 4.23
CA ASP A 70 -8.17 -11.24 3.67
C ASP A 70 -8.00 -12.36 2.65
N LEU A 71 -8.52 -13.55 2.97
CA LEU A 71 -8.55 -14.68 2.03
C LEU A 71 -9.41 -14.38 0.81
N GLU A 72 -10.57 -13.74 0.98
CA GLU A 72 -11.42 -13.36 -0.15
C GLU A 72 -10.72 -12.36 -1.08
N VAL A 73 -10.03 -11.36 -0.53
CA VAL A 73 -9.19 -10.45 -1.33
C VAL A 73 -8.10 -11.22 -2.06
N ALA A 74 -7.40 -12.14 -1.39
CA ALA A 74 -6.37 -12.97 -2.02
C ALA A 74 -6.94 -13.85 -3.15
N ARG A 75 -8.15 -14.41 -2.99
CA ARG A 75 -8.85 -15.17 -4.04
C ARG A 75 -9.18 -14.31 -5.24
N LEU A 76 -9.71 -13.11 -5.03
CA LEU A 76 -10.02 -12.17 -6.11
C LEU A 76 -8.74 -11.78 -6.88
N LEU A 77 -7.66 -11.47 -6.17
CA LEU A 77 -6.36 -11.17 -6.77
C LEU A 77 -5.80 -12.37 -7.56
N ALA A 78 -5.96 -13.59 -7.05
CA ALA A 78 -5.56 -14.82 -7.75
C ALA A 78 -6.36 -15.05 -9.04
N LEU A 79 -7.60 -14.56 -9.11
CA LEU A 79 -8.43 -14.54 -10.32
C LEU A 79 -8.09 -13.38 -11.26
N GLY A 80 -7.05 -12.59 -10.98
CA GLY A 80 -6.62 -11.45 -11.79
C GLY A 80 -7.48 -10.19 -11.59
N LYS A 81 -8.33 -10.15 -10.57
CA LYS A 81 -9.13 -8.95 -10.25
C LYS A 81 -8.28 -7.85 -9.63
N ILE A 82 -8.69 -6.60 -9.82
CA ILE A 82 -8.07 -5.43 -9.21
C ILE A 82 -8.92 -5.01 -8.01
N VAL A 83 -8.32 -5.07 -6.83
CA VAL A 83 -9.02 -4.93 -5.56
C VAL A 83 -8.57 -3.66 -4.84
N ALA A 84 -9.51 -2.76 -4.56
CA ALA A 84 -9.28 -1.65 -3.65
C ALA A 84 -9.40 -2.11 -2.18
N VAL A 85 -8.55 -1.58 -1.33
CA VAL A 85 -8.53 -1.83 0.12
C VAL A 85 -8.56 -0.48 0.84
N CYS A 86 -9.61 -0.28 1.64
CA CYS A 86 -9.79 0.86 2.52
C CYS A 86 -10.22 0.36 3.91
N ARG A 87 -9.26 0.19 4.83
CA ARG A 87 -9.54 -0.33 6.17
C ARG A 87 -8.54 0.15 7.20
N GLY A 88 -8.88 -0.02 8.48
CA GLY A 88 -7.99 0.32 9.59
C GLY A 88 -7.49 1.78 9.53
N ARG A 89 -6.40 2.03 10.25
CA ARG A 89 -5.77 3.36 10.33
C ARG A 89 -5.04 3.70 9.04
N MET A 90 -5.29 4.89 8.51
CA MET A 90 -4.65 5.43 7.33
C MET A 90 -3.13 5.63 7.54
N GLU A 91 -2.37 5.36 6.50
CA GLU A 91 -0.95 5.66 6.37
C GLU A 91 -0.69 7.17 6.40
N TRP A 92 0.33 7.59 7.13
CA TRP A 92 0.84 8.94 7.06
C TRP A 92 1.91 9.05 5.97
N GLY A 93 1.78 10.06 5.11
CA GLY A 93 2.69 10.33 4.00
C GLY A 93 2.09 10.03 2.63
N PRO A 94 2.90 10.16 1.56
CA PRO A 94 2.40 10.12 0.18
C PRO A 94 2.24 8.69 -0.39
N ARG A 95 2.42 7.65 0.43
CA ARG A 95 2.43 6.24 0.00
C ARG A 95 1.31 5.49 0.69
N ALA A 96 0.54 4.75 -0.11
CA ALA A 96 -0.32 3.70 0.42
C ALA A 96 0.52 2.46 0.71
N LEU A 97 0.31 1.87 1.89
CA LEU A 97 1.06 0.76 2.45
C LEU A 97 0.11 -0.34 2.94
N GLY A 98 -0.99 -0.58 2.22
CA GLY A 98 -1.95 -1.68 2.45
C GLY A 98 -3.32 -1.28 3.00
N ASN A 99 -3.49 -0.09 3.58
CA ASN A 99 -4.74 0.35 4.22
C ASN A 99 -5.56 1.32 3.37
N ARG A 100 -4.93 2.03 2.42
CA ARG A 100 -5.59 2.86 1.39
C ARG A 100 -5.03 2.56 0.00
N SER A 101 -5.15 1.31 -0.41
CA SER A 101 -4.37 0.72 -1.52
C SER A 101 -5.24 0.16 -2.62
N ILE A 102 -4.75 0.19 -3.86
CA ILE A 102 -5.26 -0.64 -4.95
C ILE A 102 -4.24 -1.74 -5.19
N LEU A 103 -4.71 -2.99 -5.15
CA LEU A 103 -3.91 -4.20 -5.26
C LEU A 103 -4.21 -4.90 -6.58
N LEU A 104 -3.15 -5.40 -7.22
CA LEU A 104 -3.24 -6.17 -8.47
C LEU A 104 -2.02 -7.10 -8.63
N HIS A 105 -2.13 -8.09 -9.51
CA HIS A 105 -1.01 -8.96 -9.86
C HIS A 105 0.06 -8.21 -10.67
N GLY A 106 1.33 -8.54 -10.43
CA GLY A 106 2.48 -7.92 -11.11
C GLY A 106 3.02 -8.67 -12.33
N THR A 107 2.39 -9.77 -12.72
CA THR A 107 2.90 -10.69 -13.77
C THR A 107 2.65 -10.17 -15.19
N ASP A 108 1.67 -9.29 -15.40
CA ASP A 108 1.32 -8.75 -16.71
C ASP A 108 1.46 -7.21 -16.74
N PRO A 109 2.38 -6.66 -17.55
CA PRO A 109 2.50 -5.22 -17.75
C PRO A 109 1.23 -4.57 -18.36
N ASN A 110 0.38 -5.35 -19.05
CA ASN A 110 -0.85 -4.82 -19.62
C ASN A 110 -1.88 -4.47 -18.54
N THR A 111 -1.97 -5.25 -17.46
CA THR A 111 -2.84 -4.93 -16.31
C THR A 111 -2.43 -3.59 -15.67
N VAL A 112 -1.13 -3.35 -15.56
CA VAL A 112 -0.54 -2.08 -15.10
C VAL A 112 -0.91 -0.92 -16.02
N SER A 113 -0.79 -1.10 -17.34
CA SER A 113 -1.20 -0.09 -18.33
C SER A 113 -2.69 0.20 -18.27
N TRP A 114 -3.52 -0.84 -18.15
CA TRP A 114 -4.97 -0.73 -18.02
C TRP A 114 -5.35 0.09 -16.79
N LEU A 115 -4.74 -0.20 -15.63
CA LEU A 115 -5.04 0.51 -14.40
C LEU A 115 -4.64 2.00 -14.49
N ASN A 116 -3.47 2.30 -15.05
CA ASN A 116 -3.04 3.69 -15.25
C ASN A 116 -4.03 4.48 -16.11
N LYS A 117 -4.57 3.88 -17.18
CA LYS A 117 -5.61 4.52 -18.02
C LYS A 117 -6.89 4.78 -17.22
N ARG A 118 -7.36 3.80 -16.44
CA ARG A 118 -8.56 3.93 -15.59
C ARG A 118 -8.42 5.02 -14.54
N LEU A 119 -7.27 5.07 -13.89
CA LEU A 119 -6.96 6.07 -12.86
C LEU A 119 -6.54 7.42 -13.46
N ARG A 120 -6.52 7.57 -14.80
CA ARG A 120 -6.04 8.76 -15.53
C ARG A 120 -4.61 9.17 -15.16
N ARG A 121 -3.76 8.19 -14.82
CA ARG A 121 -2.37 8.41 -14.41
C ARG A 121 -1.42 8.33 -15.59
N SER A 122 -0.30 9.05 -15.47
CA SER A 122 0.79 8.97 -16.44
C SER A 122 1.34 7.53 -16.55
N PRO A 123 1.56 7.00 -17.78
CA PRO A 123 2.05 5.63 -18.00
C PRO A 123 3.50 5.41 -17.53
N PHE A 124 4.19 6.48 -17.13
CA PHE A 124 5.58 6.43 -16.68
C PHE A 124 5.73 6.22 -15.18
N MET A 125 4.66 6.17 -14.39
CA MET A 125 4.77 5.87 -12.97
C MET A 125 4.87 4.36 -12.74
N PRO A 126 6.06 3.83 -12.39
CA PRO A 126 6.16 2.44 -12.02
C PRO A 126 5.42 2.20 -10.71
N PHE A 127 4.76 1.06 -10.63
CA PHE A 127 4.09 0.66 -9.41
C PHE A 127 5.05 -0.03 -8.43
N ALA A 128 4.72 0.05 -7.15
CA ALA A 128 5.56 -0.49 -6.10
C ALA A 128 5.16 -1.94 -5.80
N PRO A 129 6.11 -2.89 -5.82
CA PRO A 129 5.82 -4.25 -5.36
C PRO A 129 5.68 -4.30 -3.85
N ALA A 130 4.74 -5.11 -3.37
CA ALA A 130 4.61 -5.49 -1.97
C ALA A 130 4.91 -6.99 -1.83
N VAL A 131 5.82 -7.34 -0.92
CA VAL A 131 6.23 -8.72 -0.62
C VAL A 131 6.34 -8.92 0.88
N LEU A 132 6.19 -10.16 1.33
CA LEU A 132 6.51 -10.53 2.70
C LEU A 132 8.02 -10.44 2.95
N MET A 133 8.41 -10.11 4.18
CA MET A 133 9.82 -10.01 4.57
C MET A 133 10.61 -11.29 4.24
N GLU A 134 10.01 -12.47 4.41
CA GLU A 134 10.63 -13.76 4.10
C GLU A 134 10.96 -13.97 2.61
N ASP A 135 10.25 -13.29 1.69
CA ASP A 135 10.45 -13.41 0.25
C ASP A 135 11.39 -12.33 -0.31
N ALA A 136 11.76 -11.34 0.51
CA ALA A 136 12.41 -10.13 0.06
C ALA A 136 13.77 -10.39 -0.63
N GLN A 137 14.61 -11.26 -0.04
CA GLN A 137 15.94 -11.58 -0.60
C GLN A 137 15.88 -12.33 -1.94
N ARG A 138 14.79 -13.06 -2.19
CA ARG A 138 14.56 -13.70 -3.49
C ARG A 138 14.20 -12.67 -4.56
N CYS A 139 13.62 -11.54 -4.16
CA CYS A 139 13.07 -10.53 -5.05
C CYS A 139 14.06 -9.39 -5.36
N PHE A 140 14.83 -8.94 -4.35
CA PHE A 140 15.66 -7.74 -4.44
C PHE A 140 17.08 -7.96 -3.93
N LEU A 141 18.03 -7.24 -4.52
CA LEU A 141 19.45 -7.25 -4.15
C LEU A 141 19.78 -6.06 -3.23
N GLY A 142 20.70 -6.26 -2.28
CA GLY A 142 21.24 -5.16 -1.47
C GLY A 142 20.28 -4.62 -0.39
N LEU A 143 19.27 -5.41 0.01
CA LEU A 143 18.26 -5.00 0.99
C LEU A 143 18.86 -4.61 2.35
N GLU A 144 19.96 -5.23 2.75
CA GLU A 144 20.65 -4.98 4.02
C GLU A 144 21.06 -3.51 4.21
N LYS A 145 21.27 -2.79 3.09
CA LYS A 145 21.66 -1.38 3.11
C LYS A 145 20.55 -0.44 3.59
N ALA A 146 19.28 -0.83 3.38
CA ALA A 146 18.14 0.07 3.62
C ALA A 146 16.81 -0.67 3.85
N TRP A 147 16.84 -1.83 4.50
CA TRP A 147 15.65 -2.68 4.71
C TRP A 147 14.52 -1.94 5.43
N HIS A 148 14.84 -1.07 6.41
CA HIS A 148 13.85 -0.28 7.12
C HIS A 148 13.14 0.71 6.19
N SER A 149 13.89 1.41 5.34
CA SER A 149 13.34 2.33 4.33
C SER A 149 12.48 1.60 3.28
N ALA A 150 12.83 0.34 2.98
CA ALA A 150 12.07 -0.54 2.09
C ALA A 150 10.68 -0.90 2.64
N LYS A 151 10.42 -0.79 3.96
CA LYS A 151 9.07 -0.95 4.53
C LYS A 151 8.10 0.15 4.08
N PHE A 152 8.63 1.30 3.67
CA PHE A 152 7.84 2.51 3.40
C PHE A 152 7.84 2.94 1.93
N MET A 153 8.31 2.10 1.01
CA MET A 153 8.46 2.46 -0.41
C MET A 153 9.24 3.76 -0.65
N THR A 154 10.33 3.98 0.09
CA THR A 154 11.12 5.22 0.01
C THR A 154 12.42 5.06 -0.79
N ILE A 155 12.86 3.82 -1.04
CA ILE A 155 14.11 3.53 -1.74
C ILE A 155 13.94 2.38 -2.74
N SER A 156 14.60 2.50 -3.90
CA SER A 156 14.62 1.46 -4.92
C SER A 156 15.80 0.50 -4.73
N PHE A 157 15.62 -0.74 -5.13
CA PHE A 157 16.65 -1.78 -5.15
C PHE A 157 16.73 -2.42 -6.53
N ASP A 158 17.87 -3.02 -6.85
CA ASP A 158 18.00 -3.86 -8.03
C ASP A 158 17.14 -5.12 -7.87
N ALA A 159 16.29 -5.39 -8.86
CA ALA A 159 15.52 -6.61 -8.89
C ALA A 159 16.40 -7.81 -9.28
N THR A 160 16.17 -8.97 -8.65
CA THR A 160 16.81 -10.22 -9.07
C THR A 160 16.33 -10.64 -10.46
N LYS A 161 17.06 -11.55 -11.12
CA LYS A 161 16.62 -12.12 -12.40
C LYS A 161 15.24 -12.77 -12.27
N TYR A 162 15.03 -13.55 -11.21
CA TYR A 162 13.74 -14.16 -10.90
C TYR A 162 12.61 -13.12 -10.86
N PHE A 163 12.83 -12.00 -10.17
CA PHE A 163 11.82 -10.98 -10.02
C PHE A 163 11.51 -10.25 -11.34
N LYS A 164 12.55 -9.95 -12.12
CA LYS A 164 12.43 -9.35 -13.46
C LYS A 164 11.60 -10.22 -14.41
N ASP A 165 11.86 -11.53 -14.39
CA ASP A 165 11.16 -12.48 -15.26
C ASP A 165 9.73 -12.76 -14.81
N THR A 166 9.48 -12.79 -13.49
CA THR A 166 8.18 -13.18 -12.93
C THR A 166 7.22 -12.00 -12.79
N TYR A 167 7.71 -10.80 -12.47
CA TYR A 167 6.90 -9.62 -12.19
C TYR A 167 7.28 -8.40 -13.04
N PRO A 168 7.26 -8.52 -14.38
CA PRO A 168 7.67 -7.42 -15.26
C PRO A 168 6.82 -6.15 -15.08
N GLY A 169 5.59 -6.25 -14.58
CA GLY A 169 4.74 -5.09 -14.27
C GLY A 169 5.18 -4.28 -13.05
N ALA A 170 6.00 -4.88 -12.16
CA ALA A 170 6.46 -4.25 -10.92
C ALA A 170 7.92 -3.77 -10.98
N VAL A 171 8.53 -3.81 -12.17
CA VAL A 171 9.95 -3.52 -12.41
C VAL A 171 10.08 -2.31 -13.33
N HIS A 172 10.99 -1.41 -12.97
CA HIS A 172 11.31 -0.22 -13.76
C HIS A 172 12.13 -0.60 -15.00
N LYS A 173 12.17 0.29 -16.00
CA LYS A 173 12.96 0.06 -17.23
C LYS A 173 14.46 -0.13 -16.97
N ASP A 174 14.98 0.44 -15.89
CA ASP A 174 16.38 0.29 -15.45
C ASP A 174 16.63 -1.03 -14.67
N GLY A 175 15.60 -1.85 -14.48
CA GLY A 175 15.69 -3.12 -13.76
C GLY A 175 15.63 -2.98 -12.23
N THR A 176 15.32 -1.80 -11.71
CA THR A 176 15.07 -1.57 -10.28
C THR A 176 13.59 -1.70 -9.93
N ALA A 177 13.30 -1.83 -8.64
CA ALA A 177 11.94 -1.73 -8.11
C ALA A 177 11.96 -1.06 -6.73
N ARG A 178 10.86 -0.41 -6.36
CA ARG A 178 10.71 0.26 -5.06
C ARG A 178 9.75 -0.51 -4.16
N PRO A 179 10.23 -1.49 -3.38
CA PRO A 179 9.36 -2.39 -2.65
C PRO A 179 8.71 -1.75 -1.43
N GLN A 180 7.63 -2.38 -0.99
CA GLN A 180 7.14 -2.41 0.37
C GLN A 180 7.41 -3.79 0.96
N LEU A 181 8.24 -3.84 2.00
CA LEU A 181 8.39 -5.04 2.82
C LEU A 181 7.30 -5.08 3.88
N VAL A 182 6.50 -6.15 3.88
CA VAL A 182 5.35 -6.32 4.78
C VAL A 182 5.68 -7.35 5.86
N GLU A 183 5.27 -7.02 7.08
CA GLU A 183 5.46 -7.83 8.30
C GLU A 183 4.11 -7.99 9.02
N ASP A 184 3.92 -9.11 9.70
CA ASP A 184 2.68 -9.39 10.44
C ASP A 184 2.47 -8.41 11.60
N GLU A 185 3.55 -7.92 12.23
CA GLU A 185 3.51 -7.02 13.36
C GLU A 185 2.99 -5.62 12.99
N THR A 186 3.20 -5.19 11.74
CA THR A 186 2.86 -3.84 11.29
C THR A 186 1.52 -3.78 10.57
N ASN A 187 1.23 -4.76 9.70
CA ASN A 187 -0.05 -4.87 9.01
C ASN A 187 -0.43 -6.34 8.81
N PRO A 188 -1.00 -6.99 9.85
CA PRO A 188 -1.29 -8.42 9.82
C PRO A 188 -2.30 -8.78 8.73
N GLY A 189 -3.26 -7.91 8.47
CA GLY A 189 -4.23 -8.13 7.40
C GLY A 189 -3.58 -8.11 6.01
N PHE A 190 -2.69 -7.15 5.73
CA PHE A 190 -2.00 -7.12 4.43
C PHE A 190 -0.99 -8.25 4.28
N ALA A 191 -0.29 -8.62 5.36
CA ALA A 191 0.56 -9.80 5.40
C ALA A 191 -0.25 -11.08 5.10
N ARG A 192 -1.46 -11.22 5.67
CA ARG A 192 -2.36 -12.34 5.40
C ARG A 192 -2.79 -12.39 3.94
N ILE A 193 -3.17 -11.26 3.33
CA ILE A 193 -3.50 -11.19 1.89
C ILE A 193 -2.33 -11.71 1.04
N LEU A 194 -1.10 -11.24 1.29
CA LEU A 194 0.09 -11.68 0.56
C LEU A 194 0.36 -13.18 0.73
N ARG A 195 0.24 -13.67 1.96
CA ARG A 195 0.45 -15.09 2.30
C ARG A 195 -0.57 -16.00 1.63
N GLU A 196 -1.85 -15.65 1.70
CA GLU A 196 -2.91 -16.41 1.05
C GLU A 196 -2.80 -16.33 -0.47
N TYR A 197 -2.46 -15.17 -1.03
CA TYR A 197 -2.21 -15.02 -2.47
C TYR A 197 -1.06 -15.92 -2.92
N LYS A 198 0.06 -15.95 -2.18
CA LYS A 198 1.19 -16.85 -2.42
C LYS A 198 0.78 -18.31 -2.33
N ARG A 199 -0.03 -18.69 -1.34
CA ARG A 199 -0.54 -20.06 -1.21
C ARG A 199 -1.42 -20.48 -2.38
N LEU A 200 -2.26 -19.57 -2.89
CA LEU A 200 -3.19 -19.82 -3.99
C LEU A 200 -2.51 -19.86 -5.36
N THR A 201 -1.47 -19.05 -5.57
CA THR A 201 -0.89 -18.82 -6.91
C THR A 201 0.56 -19.29 -7.06
N GLY A 202 1.26 -19.51 -5.95
CA GLY A 202 2.72 -19.68 -5.94
C GLY A 202 3.51 -18.37 -6.13
N LEU A 203 2.83 -17.22 -6.27
CA LEU A 203 3.44 -15.91 -6.52
C LEU A 203 3.52 -15.09 -5.23
N CYS A 204 4.69 -14.53 -4.93
CA CYS A 204 5.00 -13.84 -3.67
C CYS A 204 4.83 -12.32 -3.72
N CYS A 205 4.43 -11.76 -4.86
CA CYS A 205 4.37 -10.31 -5.04
C CYS A 205 3.00 -9.87 -5.56
N LEU A 206 2.47 -8.83 -4.90
CA LEU A 206 1.40 -8.00 -5.42
C LEU A 206 1.97 -6.63 -5.77
N ILE A 207 1.34 -5.95 -6.72
CA ILE A 207 1.53 -4.52 -6.88
C ILE A 207 0.63 -3.81 -5.86
N ASN A 208 1.20 -2.84 -5.16
CA ASN A 208 0.47 -1.89 -4.32
C ASN A 208 0.63 -0.48 -4.89
N THR A 209 -0.51 0.18 -5.13
CA THR A 209 -0.55 1.59 -5.51
C THR A 209 -1.56 2.38 -4.68
N SER A 210 -1.38 3.71 -4.65
CA SER A 210 -2.26 4.59 -3.91
C SER A 210 -3.70 4.50 -4.38
N PHE A 211 -4.64 4.45 -3.44
CA PHE A 211 -6.05 4.48 -3.75
C PHE A 211 -6.53 5.93 -3.86
N ASN A 212 -6.52 6.44 -5.10
CA ASN A 212 -7.01 7.77 -5.48
C ASN A 212 -7.15 7.87 -7.01
N MET A 213 -8.05 8.74 -7.46
CA MET A 213 -8.09 9.19 -8.84
C MET A 213 -6.92 10.15 -9.14
N HIS A 214 -6.62 10.39 -10.42
CA HIS A 214 -5.58 11.37 -10.78
C HIS A 214 -5.89 12.75 -10.19
N GLU A 215 -4.86 13.41 -9.66
CA GLU A 215 -4.93 14.73 -9.01
C GLU A 215 -5.78 14.83 -7.73
N GLU A 216 -6.35 13.72 -7.26
CA GLU A 216 -7.01 13.64 -5.95
C GLU A 216 -6.07 13.09 -4.85
N PRO A 217 -6.25 13.47 -3.58
CA PRO A 217 -5.52 12.87 -2.46
C PRO A 217 -5.90 11.40 -2.25
N ILE A 218 -5.07 10.66 -1.48
CA ILE A 218 -5.40 9.30 -1.03
C ILE A 218 -6.73 9.33 -0.27
N VAL A 219 -7.63 8.40 -0.57
CA VAL A 219 -8.95 8.33 0.06
C VAL A 219 -8.84 8.23 1.59
N CYS A 220 -9.66 9.00 2.30
CA CYS A 220 -9.59 9.10 3.76
C CYS A 220 -10.81 8.44 4.42
N SER A 221 -12.01 8.77 3.94
CA SER A 221 -13.30 8.32 4.47
C SER A 221 -13.87 7.13 3.69
N PRO A 222 -14.87 6.41 4.26
CA PRO A 222 -15.65 5.41 3.52
C PRO A 222 -16.27 5.95 2.23
N GLU A 223 -16.80 7.17 2.28
CA GLU A 223 -17.45 7.84 1.14
C GLU A 223 -16.44 8.14 0.02
N ASP A 224 -15.24 8.62 0.38
CA ASP A 224 -14.16 8.84 -0.59
C ASP A 224 -13.77 7.54 -1.29
N ALA A 225 -13.64 6.45 -0.52
CA ALA A 225 -13.29 5.14 -1.04
C ALA A 225 -14.37 4.60 -1.99
N ILE A 226 -15.66 4.75 -1.65
CA ILE A 226 -16.77 4.35 -2.51
C ILE A 226 -16.78 5.16 -3.81
N LYS A 227 -16.65 6.50 -3.71
CA LYS A 227 -16.59 7.38 -4.89
C LYS A 227 -15.45 6.96 -5.82
N ALA A 228 -14.23 6.83 -5.28
CA ALA A 228 -13.06 6.48 -6.06
C ALA A 228 -13.16 5.06 -6.66
N PHE A 229 -13.71 4.09 -5.92
CA PHE A 229 -13.96 2.73 -6.40
C PHE A 229 -14.87 2.72 -7.63
N LEU A 230 -16.00 3.43 -7.56
CA LEU A 230 -16.98 3.52 -8.65
C LEU A 230 -16.41 4.27 -9.86
N GLU A 231 -15.73 5.40 -9.63
CA GLU A 231 -15.15 6.22 -10.70
C GLU A 231 -14.02 5.49 -11.44
N ALA A 232 -13.11 4.83 -10.71
CA ALA A 232 -12.05 4.01 -11.29
C ALA A 232 -12.58 2.76 -12.01
N GLY A 233 -13.78 2.29 -11.63
CA GLY A 233 -14.40 1.10 -12.18
C GLY A 233 -13.62 -0.17 -11.86
N LEU A 234 -13.10 -0.28 -10.64
CA LEU A 234 -12.36 -1.44 -10.13
C LEU A 234 -13.27 -2.66 -9.96
N ASP A 235 -12.68 -3.85 -9.82
CA ASP A 235 -13.44 -5.10 -9.73
C ASP A 235 -14.05 -5.32 -8.34
N ALA A 236 -13.33 -4.96 -7.28
CA ALA A 236 -13.79 -5.14 -5.91
C ALA A 236 -13.24 -4.07 -4.95
N LEU A 237 -13.94 -3.87 -3.84
CA LEU A 237 -13.57 -3.00 -2.74
C LEU A 237 -13.74 -3.73 -1.41
N LEU A 238 -12.64 -3.87 -0.67
CA LEU A 238 -12.66 -4.18 0.76
C LEU A 238 -12.74 -2.86 1.55
N LEU A 239 -13.89 -2.59 2.16
CA LEU A 239 -14.14 -1.40 2.98
C LEU A 239 -14.44 -1.81 4.43
N GLY A 240 -13.51 -1.53 5.33
CA GLY A 240 -13.53 -2.12 6.67
C GLY A 240 -13.43 -3.65 6.56
N SER A 241 -14.45 -4.35 7.05
CA SER A 241 -14.60 -5.81 6.89
C SER A 241 -15.58 -6.22 5.79
N TYR A 242 -16.16 -5.27 5.05
CA TYR A 242 -17.15 -5.53 4.02
C TYR A 242 -16.52 -5.60 2.64
N LEU A 243 -16.98 -6.55 1.83
CA LEU A 243 -16.53 -6.76 0.46
C LEU A 243 -17.66 -6.41 -0.52
N VAL A 244 -17.34 -5.48 -1.41
CA VAL A 244 -18.16 -5.10 -2.56
C VAL A 244 -17.52 -5.68 -3.80
N GLU A 245 -18.29 -6.36 -4.63
CA GLU A 245 -17.86 -6.79 -5.96
C GLU A 245 -18.71 -6.09 -7.01
N LYS A 246 -18.05 -5.64 -8.07
CA LYS A 246 -18.73 -5.07 -9.22
C LYS A 246 -19.51 -6.17 -9.93
N THR A 247 -20.80 -5.93 -10.15
CA THR A 247 -21.70 -6.77 -10.95
C THR A 247 -21.54 -6.50 -12.45
#